data_AF-A0A821GM74-F1
#
_entry.id   AF-A0A821GM74-F1
#
_cell.length_a   1.000
_cell.length_b   1.000
_cell.length_c   1.000
_cell.angle_alpha   90.00
_cell.angle_beta   90.00
_cell.angle_gamma   90.00
#
_symmetry.space_group_name_H-M   'P 1'
#
loop_
_entity.id
_entity.type
_entity.pdbx_description
1 polymer ?
#
loop_
_entity_poly.entity_id
_entity_poly.type
_entity_poly.pdbx_seq_one_letter_code
_entity_poly.pdbx_strand_id
1 'polypeptide(L)'
;QRAIREAIARDNQMHEMFVDLDTNNDSLVSIEELQKHTELDNDLENEFTVEEVRSILGADSVNFNEFNVTVFEQISNSYQKLSQPSSETPVGVDDLVATTEAHLKQEEEEAGKEGLKQEEAEAEAHFKEEEEATAAAKEGDYEDDLSQQEIPPHIATSLDHEKHIHDDIPPEYDDETKRLIELADHARNEYNDVERKTHDMKRQIDDLKRQAEVDVGIQGEYSAFIDQCYDYEEREYTYRLCMFKDAKQISKGGGSDVTIGYWDSWCGPTDNKYLKMKYSNGATCWNGPARSLTVTFQCGIEHKIIDVREPTRCEYAMLFETPSACDETIATTALHHDHEEF
;
A
#
# COMPACT_ATOMS: atom_id res chain seq x y z
N GLN A 1 -16.83 -25.87 2.79
CA GLN A 1 -16.43 -24.95 3.90
C GLN A 1 -15.42 -25.60 4.86
N ARG A 2 -15.67 -26.78 5.43
CA ARG A 2 -14.70 -27.47 6.34
C ARG A 2 -13.34 -27.76 5.67
N ALA A 3 -13.35 -28.40 4.50
CA ALA A 3 -12.11 -28.70 3.77
C ALA A 3 -11.30 -27.44 3.37
N ILE A 4 -11.99 -26.32 3.11
CA ILE A 4 -11.34 -25.04 2.79
C ILE A 4 -10.66 -24.45 4.02
N ARG A 5 -11.33 -24.50 5.19
CA ARG A 5 -10.73 -24.05 6.46
C ARG A 5 -9.54 -24.91 6.88
N GLU A 6 -9.63 -26.22 6.69
CA GLU A 6 -8.53 -27.16 6.97
C GLU A 6 -7.34 -26.91 6.02
N ALA A 7 -7.60 -26.60 4.75
CA ALA A 7 -6.54 -26.24 3.79
C ALA A 7 -5.84 -24.91 4.16
N ILE A 8 -6.60 -23.87 4.53
CA ILE A 8 -6.03 -22.58 4.95
C ILE A 8 -5.22 -22.72 6.23
N ALA A 9 -5.73 -23.46 7.22
CA ALA A 9 -5.00 -23.70 8.47
C ALA A 9 -3.68 -24.45 8.24
N ARG A 10 -3.68 -25.43 7.33
CA ARG A 10 -2.48 -26.16 6.93
C ARG A 10 -1.47 -25.27 6.20
N ASP A 11 -1.93 -24.40 5.30
CA ASP A 11 -1.08 -23.47 4.56
C ASP A 11 -0.40 -22.46 5.49
N ASN A 12 -1.16 -21.89 6.42
CA ASN A 12 -0.62 -20.99 7.45
C ASN A 12 0.41 -21.69 8.34
N GLN A 13 0.11 -22.89 8.84
CA GLN A 13 1.05 -23.66 9.67
C GLN A 13 2.35 -24.00 8.92
N MET A 14 2.23 -24.30 7.62
CA MET A 14 3.39 -24.60 6.78
C MET A 14 4.27 -23.37 6.56
N HIS A 15 3.65 -22.20 6.35
CA HIS A 15 4.38 -20.96 6.23
C HIS A 15 5.06 -20.54 7.54
N GLU A 16 4.33 -20.57 8.66
CA GLU A 16 4.88 -20.25 9.98
C GLU A 16 6.07 -21.15 10.33
N MET A 17 5.95 -22.47 10.12
CA MET A 17 7.04 -23.41 10.40
C MET A 17 8.26 -23.19 9.50
N PHE A 18 8.07 -22.83 8.22
CA PHE A 18 9.20 -22.54 7.34
C PHE A 18 9.96 -21.28 7.79
N VAL A 19 9.22 -20.22 8.15
CA VAL A 19 9.79 -18.95 8.62
C VAL A 19 10.52 -19.14 9.95
N ASP A 20 9.98 -19.95 10.86
CA ASP A 20 10.63 -20.22 12.15
C ASP A 20 11.95 -20.97 12.00
N LEU A 21 12.03 -21.90 11.02
CA LEU A 21 13.22 -22.71 10.78
C LEU A 21 14.31 -21.96 9.99
N ASP A 22 13.93 -21.06 9.08
CA ASP A 22 14.86 -20.20 8.32
C ASP A 22 15.40 -19.06 9.21
N THR A 23 16.36 -19.40 10.08
CA THR A 23 16.87 -18.47 11.10
C THR A 23 17.75 -17.37 10.50
N ASN A 24 18.41 -17.66 9.38
CA ASN A 24 19.29 -16.71 8.71
C ASN A 24 18.54 -15.85 7.64
N ASN A 25 17.26 -16.17 7.39
CA ASN A 25 16.34 -15.51 6.47
C ASN A 25 16.85 -15.49 5.02
N ASP A 26 17.54 -16.58 4.61
CA ASP A 26 18.07 -16.76 3.25
C ASP A 26 17.07 -17.46 2.31
N SER A 27 15.84 -17.69 2.77
CA SER A 27 14.76 -18.38 2.07
C SER A 27 15.03 -19.86 1.78
N LEU A 28 15.98 -20.46 2.48
CA LEU A 28 16.27 -21.89 2.48
C LEU A 28 16.25 -22.41 3.92
N VAL A 29 15.87 -23.67 4.09
CA VAL A 29 16.07 -24.39 5.36
C VAL A 29 17.25 -25.32 5.19
N SER A 30 18.33 -25.06 5.91
CA SER A 30 19.57 -25.83 5.87
C SER A 30 19.63 -26.92 6.94
N ILE A 31 20.57 -27.86 6.77
CA ILE A 31 20.87 -28.88 7.79
C ILE A 31 21.18 -28.21 9.15
N GLU A 32 21.99 -27.15 9.14
CA GLU A 32 22.45 -26.47 10.36
C GLU A 32 21.31 -25.80 11.13
N GLU A 33 20.28 -25.35 10.43
CA GLU A 33 19.09 -24.75 11.03
C GLU A 33 18.18 -25.80 11.62
N LEU A 34 17.87 -26.84 10.85
CA LEU A 34 16.99 -27.92 11.31
C LEU A 34 17.60 -28.66 12.52
N GLN A 35 18.92 -28.82 12.57
CA GLN A 35 19.65 -29.40 13.69
C GLN A 35 19.49 -28.66 15.03
N LYS A 36 19.24 -27.36 15.00
CA LYS A 36 19.02 -26.58 16.24
C LYS A 36 17.69 -26.94 16.91
N HIS A 37 16.78 -27.55 16.14
CA HIS A 37 15.47 -27.96 16.59
C HIS A 37 15.47 -29.44 16.98
N THR A 38 16.21 -29.75 18.06
CA THR A 38 16.28 -31.11 18.64
C THR A 38 14.91 -31.70 19.01
N GLU A 39 13.92 -30.83 19.19
CA GLU A 39 12.53 -31.17 19.47
C GLU A 39 11.74 -31.71 18.25
N LEU A 40 12.30 -31.59 17.04
CA LEU A 40 11.75 -32.17 15.81
C LEU A 40 12.28 -33.58 15.54
N ASP A 41 13.17 -34.08 16.38
CA ASP A 41 13.61 -35.46 16.34
C ASP A 41 12.44 -36.42 16.59
N ASN A 42 12.36 -37.45 15.75
CA ASN A 42 11.29 -38.42 15.73
C ASN A 42 11.65 -39.72 16.47
N ASP A 43 12.93 -40.00 16.73
CA ASP A 43 13.36 -41.27 17.31
C ASP A 43 13.66 -41.23 18.82
N LEU A 44 13.54 -40.05 19.45
CA LEU A 44 13.71 -39.82 20.89
C LEU A 44 15.15 -40.12 21.36
N GLU A 45 16.09 -40.23 20.43
CA GLU A 45 17.50 -40.12 20.77
C GLU A 45 17.80 -38.65 21.04
N ASN A 46 18.49 -38.36 22.14
CA ASN A 46 18.55 -37.02 22.71
C ASN A 46 19.45 -36.04 21.91
N GLU A 47 19.72 -36.36 20.64
CA GLU A 47 20.53 -35.64 19.65
C GLU A 47 19.92 -35.82 18.26
N PHE A 48 19.71 -34.71 17.55
CA PHE A 48 19.24 -34.71 16.15
C PHE A 48 20.45 -34.70 15.21
N THR A 49 20.82 -35.87 14.68
CA THR A 49 22.08 -36.09 13.96
C THR A 49 22.06 -35.52 12.53
N VAL A 50 23.25 -35.29 11.95
CA VAL A 50 23.39 -34.76 10.57
C VAL A 50 22.75 -35.73 9.58
N GLU A 51 22.85 -37.02 9.84
CA GLU A 51 22.32 -38.10 9.01
C GLU A 51 20.79 -38.15 9.02
N GLU A 52 20.14 -37.94 10.18
CA GLU A 52 18.68 -37.82 10.28
C GLU A 52 18.16 -36.61 9.54
N VAL A 53 18.78 -35.46 9.77
CA VAL A 53 18.39 -34.18 9.15
C VAL A 53 18.55 -34.26 7.63
N ARG A 54 19.65 -34.86 7.15
CA ARG A 54 19.85 -35.13 5.72
C ARG A 54 18.84 -36.13 5.18
N SER A 55 18.40 -37.10 5.98
CA SER A 55 17.34 -38.04 5.56
C SER A 55 15.98 -37.35 5.44
N ILE A 56 15.72 -36.31 6.22
CA ILE A 56 14.48 -35.52 6.18
C ILE A 56 14.50 -34.51 5.02
N LEU A 57 15.59 -33.75 4.89
CA LEU A 57 15.74 -32.72 3.85
C LEU A 57 15.97 -33.33 2.45
N GLY A 58 16.66 -34.47 2.37
CA GLY A 58 17.08 -35.09 1.10
C GLY A 58 18.19 -34.34 0.36
N ALA A 59 18.57 -33.14 0.82
CA ALA A 59 19.60 -32.25 0.30
C ALA A 59 20.29 -31.50 1.45
N ASP A 60 21.32 -30.70 1.13
CA ASP A 60 22.03 -29.88 2.14
C ASP A 60 21.21 -28.64 2.57
N SER A 61 20.30 -28.17 1.72
CA SER A 61 19.26 -27.18 2.03
C SER A 61 18.09 -27.32 1.05
N VAL A 62 16.91 -26.83 1.43
CA VAL A 62 15.69 -26.87 0.60
C VAL A 62 14.98 -25.52 0.59
N ASN A 63 14.35 -25.18 -0.54
CA ASN A 63 13.49 -24.00 -0.65
C ASN A 63 12.05 -24.29 -0.17
N PHE A 64 11.23 -23.24 -0.06
CA PHE A 64 9.83 -23.34 0.41
C PHE A 64 8.98 -24.41 -0.29
N ASN A 65 9.09 -24.53 -1.61
CA ASN A 65 8.29 -25.49 -2.38
C ASN A 65 8.75 -26.93 -2.14
N GLU A 66 10.06 -27.14 -2.06
CA GLU A 66 10.64 -28.44 -1.70
C GLU A 66 10.29 -28.82 -0.26
N PHE A 67 10.45 -27.89 0.68
CA PHE A 67 10.08 -28.06 2.08
C PHE A 67 8.62 -28.53 2.24
N ASN A 68 7.68 -27.91 1.53
CA ASN A 68 6.27 -28.29 1.56
C ASN A 68 6.04 -29.75 1.12
N VAL A 69 6.76 -30.22 0.09
CA VAL A 69 6.53 -31.54 -0.50
C VAL A 69 7.28 -32.64 0.26
N THR A 70 8.50 -32.39 0.72
CA THR A 70 9.39 -33.44 1.25
C THR A 70 9.54 -33.41 2.76
N VAL A 71 9.56 -32.21 3.36
CA VAL A 71 9.91 -32.02 4.77
C VAL A 71 8.68 -31.85 5.66
N PHE A 72 7.73 -31.02 5.24
CA PHE A 72 6.58 -30.59 6.06
C PHE A 72 5.79 -31.77 6.64
N GLU A 73 5.48 -32.79 5.85
CA GLU A 73 4.76 -34.00 6.30
C GLU A 73 5.52 -34.81 7.35
N GLN A 74 6.86 -34.76 7.33
CA GLN A 74 7.70 -35.56 8.23
C GLN A 74 7.86 -34.93 9.62
N ILE A 75 7.89 -33.60 9.70
CA ILE A 75 8.15 -32.86 10.95
C ILE A 75 6.92 -32.15 11.52
N SER A 76 5.85 -31.96 10.73
CA SER A 76 4.64 -31.22 11.15
C SER A 76 3.96 -31.81 12.40
N ASN A 77 3.94 -33.13 12.54
CA ASN A 77 3.33 -33.80 13.71
C ASN A 77 4.11 -33.54 15.00
N SER A 78 5.44 -33.42 14.91
CA SER A 78 6.32 -33.15 16.05
C SER A 78 6.28 -31.66 16.40
N TYR A 79 6.32 -30.79 15.39
CA TYR A 79 6.10 -29.35 15.55
C TYR A 79 4.73 -29.01 16.18
N GLN A 80 3.66 -29.73 15.80
CA GLN A 80 2.31 -29.50 16.34
C GLN A 80 2.15 -29.89 17.81
N LYS A 81 2.97 -30.81 18.32
CA LYS A 81 2.99 -31.16 19.77
C LYS A 81 3.64 -30.07 20.62
N LEU A 82 4.47 -29.22 20.02
CA LEU A 82 5.15 -28.10 20.69
C LEU A 82 4.29 -26.83 20.68
N SER A 83 3.51 -26.61 19.62
CA SER A 83 2.62 -25.44 19.48
C SER A 83 1.30 -25.55 20.26
N GLN A 84 1.02 -26.68 20.92
CA GLN A 84 -0.10 -26.79 21.86
C GLN A 84 0.37 -26.57 23.30
N PRO A 85 -0.09 -25.52 24.00
CA PRO A 85 0.17 -25.38 25.42
C PRO A 85 -0.52 -26.54 26.17
N SER A 86 0.27 -27.26 26.97
CA SER A 86 -0.20 -28.31 27.86
C SER A 86 -1.38 -27.83 28.71
N SER A 87 -2.47 -28.59 28.67
CA SER A 87 -3.73 -28.30 29.34
C SER A 87 -3.62 -28.29 30.87
N GLU A 88 -3.78 -27.13 31.49
CA GLU A 88 -4.41 -27.00 32.81
C GLU A 88 -5.37 -25.79 32.81
N THR A 89 -6.68 -26.08 32.68
CA THR A 89 -7.88 -25.28 33.06
C THR A 89 -8.03 -23.80 32.66
N PRO A 90 -9.27 -23.35 32.37
CA PRO A 90 -9.51 -22.09 31.69
C PRO A 90 -9.43 -20.91 32.66
N VAL A 91 -8.53 -19.97 32.41
CA VAL A 91 -8.60 -18.61 32.96
C VAL A 91 -8.88 -17.66 31.80
N GLY A 92 -9.90 -16.83 31.98
CA GLY A 92 -10.53 -16.00 30.95
C GLY A 92 -9.59 -14.99 30.31
N VAL A 93 -9.88 -14.74 29.04
CA VAL A 93 -9.12 -13.91 28.08
C VAL A 93 -9.17 -12.39 28.37
N ASP A 94 -9.59 -11.99 29.58
CA ASP A 94 -9.72 -10.57 29.94
C ASP A 94 -8.50 -9.99 30.70
N ASP A 95 -7.51 -10.81 31.07
CA ASP A 95 -6.41 -10.37 31.95
C ASP A 95 -5.04 -10.15 31.26
N LEU A 96 -4.85 -10.63 30.02
CA LEU A 96 -3.57 -10.49 29.29
C LEU A 96 -3.40 -9.15 28.55
N VAL A 97 -4.47 -8.37 28.42
CA VAL A 97 -4.43 -7.00 27.86
C VAL A 97 -4.04 -5.98 28.94
N ALA A 98 -4.34 -6.27 30.22
CA ALA A 98 -4.04 -5.38 31.34
C ALA A 98 -2.56 -5.40 31.75
N THR A 99 -1.87 -6.54 31.60
CA THR A 99 -0.46 -6.70 32.01
C THR A 99 0.54 -6.11 31.02
N THR A 100 0.22 -6.08 29.72
CA THR A 100 1.07 -5.47 28.68
C THR A 100 0.95 -3.94 28.68
N GLU A 101 -0.26 -3.39 28.88
CA GLU A 101 -0.43 -1.93 29.07
C GLU A 101 0.21 -1.40 30.37
N ALA A 102 0.32 -2.24 31.41
CA ALA A 102 0.96 -1.85 32.67
C ALA A 102 2.49 -1.87 32.60
N HIS A 103 3.10 -2.78 31.84
CA HIS A 103 4.56 -2.82 31.65
C HIS A 103 5.08 -1.69 30.75
N LEU A 104 4.34 -1.34 29.69
CA LEU A 104 4.68 -0.21 28.81
C LEU A 104 4.56 1.16 29.50
N LYS A 105 3.72 1.29 30.53
CA LYS A 105 3.58 2.54 31.30
C LYS A 105 4.65 2.74 32.37
N GLN A 106 5.31 1.67 32.83
CA GLN A 106 6.38 1.78 33.84
C GLN A 106 7.72 2.21 33.24
N GLU A 107 8.01 1.87 31.98
CA GLU A 107 9.25 2.33 31.31
C GLU A 107 9.15 3.79 30.82
N GLU A 108 7.95 4.32 30.61
CA GLU A 108 7.74 5.73 30.24
C GLU A 108 7.78 6.71 31.42
N GLU A 109 7.75 6.23 32.68
CA GLU A 109 7.73 7.09 33.87
C GLU A 109 9.13 7.35 34.46
N GLU A 110 10.17 6.63 34.03
CA GLU A 110 11.55 6.80 34.51
C GLU A 110 12.46 7.63 33.58
N ALA A 111 12.00 7.98 32.36
CA ALA A 111 12.71 8.87 31.44
C ALA A 111 12.06 10.27 31.41
N GLY A 112 12.72 11.23 32.08
CA GLY A 112 12.21 12.58 32.34
C GLY A 112 11.75 13.38 31.11
N LYS A 113 10.48 13.81 31.16
CA LYS A 113 9.82 14.72 30.22
C LYS A 113 10.12 16.19 30.54
N GLU A 114 11.20 16.76 30.01
CA GLU A 114 11.29 18.23 29.81
C GLU A 114 11.97 18.68 28.49
N GLY A 115 12.52 17.78 27.67
CA GLY A 115 13.17 18.15 26.40
C GLY A 115 12.29 18.11 25.13
N LEU A 116 11.36 17.15 25.04
CA LEU A 116 10.69 16.83 23.77
C LEU A 116 9.62 17.84 23.30
N LYS A 117 9.06 18.66 24.19
CA LYS A 117 7.98 19.60 23.81
C LYS A 117 8.49 20.87 23.11
N GLN A 118 9.78 21.16 23.22
CA GLN A 118 10.39 22.33 22.58
C GLN A 118 10.80 22.01 21.13
N GLU A 119 11.35 20.81 20.88
CA GLU A 119 11.72 20.37 19.53
C GLU A 119 10.49 20.16 18.61
N GLU A 120 9.38 19.64 19.15
CA GLU A 120 8.16 19.42 18.34
C GLU A 120 7.50 20.74 17.92
N ALA A 121 7.56 21.77 18.77
CA ALA A 121 7.03 23.11 18.48
C ALA A 121 7.92 23.91 17.50
N GLU A 122 9.23 23.68 17.52
CA GLU A 122 10.19 24.30 16.60
C GLU A 122 10.15 23.64 15.21
N ALA A 123 9.94 22.32 15.14
CA ALA A 123 9.77 21.58 13.89
C ALA A 123 8.45 21.93 13.16
N GLU A 124 7.35 22.14 13.89
CA GLU A 124 6.05 22.51 13.30
C GLU A 124 6.01 23.98 12.81
N ALA A 125 6.85 24.85 13.39
CA ALA A 125 7.03 26.23 12.92
C ALA A 125 7.87 26.29 11.63
N HIS A 126 8.93 25.48 11.54
CA HIS A 126 9.79 25.39 10.35
C HIS A 126 9.04 24.83 9.12
N PHE A 127 8.08 23.93 9.32
CA PHE A 127 7.28 23.35 8.25
C PHE A 127 6.28 24.34 7.62
N LYS A 128 5.85 25.38 8.35
CA LYS A 128 4.91 26.40 7.84
C LYS A 128 5.58 27.52 7.03
N GLU A 129 6.84 27.85 7.31
CA GLU A 129 7.56 28.88 6.55
C GLU A 129 8.04 28.38 5.17
N GLU A 130 8.35 27.08 5.01
CA GLU A 130 8.73 26.48 3.72
C GLU A 130 7.56 26.31 2.74
N GLU A 131 6.34 26.09 3.25
CA GLU A 131 5.14 25.94 2.41
C GLU A 131 4.67 27.31 1.84
N GLU A 132 4.90 28.41 2.57
CA GLU A 132 4.55 29.76 2.10
C GLU A 132 5.58 30.32 1.10
N ALA A 133 6.86 29.90 1.19
CA ALA A 133 7.94 30.30 0.28
C ALA A 133 7.87 29.60 -1.10
N THR A 134 7.33 28.38 -1.16
CA THR A 134 7.22 27.60 -2.41
C THR A 134 5.98 27.93 -3.24
N ALA A 135 4.97 28.58 -2.65
CA ALA A 135 3.75 29.02 -3.34
C ALA A 135 3.92 30.31 -4.17
N ALA A 136 4.99 31.09 -3.96
CA ALA A 136 5.19 32.39 -4.62
C ALA A 136 6.11 32.35 -5.86
N ALA A 137 6.69 31.20 -6.22
CA ALA A 137 7.77 31.12 -7.21
C ALA A 137 7.44 30.22 -8.43
N LYS A 138 6.36 30.51 -9.17
CA LYS A 138 6.24 30.13 -10.59
C LYS A 138 5.36 31.10 -11.38
N GLU A 139 5.92 32.25 -11.77
CA GLU A 139 5.69 32.87 -13.08
C GLU A 139 6.90 33.77 -13.43
N GLY A 140 7.38 33.70 -14.67
CA GLY A 140 8.21 34.76 -15.29
C GLY A 140 9.63 34.37 -15.70
N ASP A 141 9.80 34.09 -16.98
CA ASP A 141 11.06 34.01 -17.73
C ASP A 141 11.41 35.42 -18.27
N TYR A 142 12.53 36.05 -17.88
CA TYR A 142 13.19 37.18 -18.61
C TYR A 142 14.68 37.33 -18.24
N GLU A 143 15.49 37.69 -19.26
CA GLU A 143 16.95 37.90 -19.24
C GLU A 143 17.43 39.19 -18.53
N ASP A 144 18.72 39.16 -18.14
CA ASP A 144 19.77 40.21 -18.10
C ASP A 144 19.41 41.69 -17.81
N ASP A 145 19.98 42.29 -16.74
CA ASP A 145 20.78 43.54 -16.76
C ASP A 145 21.08 44.04 -15.32
N LEU A 146 22.31 44.54 -15.13
CA LEU A 146 22.85 45.13 -13.91
C LEU A 146 22.33 46.57 -13.70
N SER A 147 21.87 46.96 -12.51
CA SER A 147 22.25 48.26 -11.89
C SER A 147 21.68 48.51 -10.50
N GLN A 148 22.62 48.78 -9.57
CA GLN A 148 22.62 49.83 -8.54
C GLN A 148 21.28 50.30 -7.94
N GLN A 149 21.05 49.97 -6.66
CA GLN A 149 20.29 50.88 -5.79
C GLN A 149 20.84 50.86 -4.34
N GLU A 150 21.36 52.01 -3.93
CA GLU A 150 21.94 52.31 -2.62
C GLU A 150 20.87 52.40 -1.51
N ILE A 151 21.18 51.89 -0.32
CA ILE A 151 20.36 52.07 0.89
C ILE A 151 21.01 53.15 1.78
N PRO A 152 20.27 54.18 2.25
CA PRO A 152 20.83 55.27 3.05
C PRO A 152 21.25 54.88 4.49
N PRO A 153 22.24 55.57 5.08
CA PRO A 153 22.95 55.17 6.31
C PRO A 153 22.43 55.91 7.55
N HIS A 154 22.26 55.24 8.70
CA HIS A 154 22.22 55.83 10.07
C HIS A 154 22.14 54.64 11.06
N ILE A 155 22.95 54.43 12.12
CA ILE A 155 23.91 55.20 12.91
C ILE A 155 24.97 54.21 13.43
N ALA A 156 26.23 54.64 13.38
CA ALA A 156 27.40 53.92 13.85
C ALA A 156 27.45 53.78 15.38
N THR A 157 27.74 52.58 15.86
CA THR A 157 28.64 52.40 17.00
C THR A 157 29.63 51.30 16.66
N SER A 158 30.90 51.64 16.81
CA SER A 158 32.10 50.97 16.37
C SER A 158 32.40 49.72 17.20
N LEU A 159 32.35 48.55 16.56
CA LEU A 159 33.22 47.42 16.86
C LEU A 159 33.73 46.93 15.50
N ASP A 160 35.04 47.04 15.33
CA ASP A 160 35.76 46.61 14.16
C ASP A 160 35.58 45.09 13.99
N HIS A 161 34.65 44.67 13.14
CA HIS A 161 34.62 43.32 12.59
C HIS A 161 34.86 43.46 11.10
N GLU A 162 36.12 43.29 10.71
CA GLU A 162 36.49 43.07 9.32
C GLU A 162 35.55 42.00 8.76
N LYS A 163 34.81 42.35 7.70
CA LYS A 163 34.11 41.40 6.85
C LYS A 163 35.17 40.46 6.25
N HIS A 164 35.50 39.39 6.96
CA HIS A 164 35.99 38.20 6.32
C HIS A 164 34.80 37.57 5.62
N ILE A 165 34.72 37.87 4.32
CA ILE A 165 34.13 36.97 3.34
C ILE A 165 34.96 35.69 3.48
N HIS A 166 34.56 34.81 4.38
CA HIS A 166 35.02 33.44 4.35
C HIS A 166 34.14 32.82 3.27
N ASP A 167 34.75 32.66 2.09
CA ASP A 167 34.23 31.80 1.04
C ASP A 167 33.65 30.53 1.67
N ASP A 168 32.48 30.08 1.18
CA ASP A 168 31.83 28.80 1.48
C ASP A 168 32.72 27.62 1.05
N ILE A 169 33.93 27.56 1.61
CA ILE A 169 34.85 26.45 1.49
C ILE A 169 34.48 25.54 2.65
N PRO A 170 33.90 24.35 2.37
CA PRO A 170 33.63 23.37 3.41
C PRO A 170 34.91 23.19 4.23
N PRO A 171 34.82 23.19 5.57
CA PRO A 171 36.01 23.01 6.40
C PRO A 171 36.73 21.74 5.96
N GLU A 172 38.03 21.85 5.71
CA GLU A 172 38.85 20.72 5.29
C GLU A 172 39.00 19.77 6.48
N TYR A 173 38.18 18.71 6.48
CA TYR A 173 38.23 17.68 7.51
C TYR A 173 39.49 16.81 7.38
N ASP A 174 39.99 16.31 8.50
CA ASP A 174 41.03 15.29 8.53
C ASP A 174 40.53 13.95 7.93
N ASP A 175 41.46 13.08 7.55
CA ASP A 175 41.13 11.83 6.85
C ASP A 175 40.27 10.86 7.68
N GLU A 176 40.35 10.93 9.02
CA GLU A 176 39.51 10.11 9.90
C GLU A 176 38.08 10.66 9.91
N THR A 177 37.91 11.96 10.07
CA THR A 177 36.60 12.62 9.99
C THR A 177 35.93 12.42 8.63
N LYS A 178 36.67 12.49 7.52
CA LYS A 178 36.12 12.19 6.18
C LYS A 178 35.55 10.78 6.08
N ARG A 179 36.25 9.78 6.63
CA ARG A 179 35.76 8.39 6.65
C ARG A 179 34.50 8.22 7.49
N LEU A 180 34.42 8.93 8.62
CA LEU A 180 33.22 8.91 9.46
C LEU A 180 32.03 9.54 8.77
N ILE A 181 32.24 10.64 8.03
CA ILE A 181 31.22 11.28 7.20
C ILE A 181 30.76 10.32 6.10
N GLU A 182 31.68 9.72 5.35
CA GLU A 182 31.36 8.75 4.29
C GLU A 182 30.57 7.54 4.83
N LEU A 183 30.97 7.01 6.00
CA LEU A 183 30.26 5.91 6.66
C LEU A 183 28.85 6.33 7.10
N ALA A 184 28.71 7.52 7.67
CA ALA A 184 27.42 8.06 8.10
C ALA A 184 26.49 8.31 6.90
N ASP A 185 27.00 8.87 5.81
CA ASP A 185 26.23 9.13 4.60
C ASP A 185 25.83 7.82 3.90
N HIS A 186 26.72 6.83 3.86
CA HIS A 186 26.36 5.48 3.41
C HIS A 186 25.23 4.89 4.26
N ALA A 187 25.35 4.95 5.59
CA ALA A 187 24.32 4.44 6.49
C ALA A 187 22.96 5.16 6.32
N ARG A 188 22.96 6.49 6.15
CA ARG A 188 21.75 7.28 5.87
C ARG A 188 21.12 6.91 4.54
N ASN A 189 21.90 6.77 3.49
CA ASN A 189 21.40 6.41 2.17
C ASN A 189 20.75 5.02 2.19
N GLU A 190 21.41 4.04 2.81
CA GLU A 190 20.85 2.69 2.98
C GLU A 190 19.55 2.71 3.79
N TYR A 191 19.50 3.46 4.91
CA TYR A 191 18.28 3.63 5.70
C TYR A 191 17.15 4.25 4.86
N ASN A 192 17.42 5.37 4.19
CA ASN A 192 16.43 6.08 3.37
C ASN A 192 15.91 5.20 2.23
N ASP A 193 16.78 4.37 1.63
CA ASP A 193 16.39 3.45 0.57
C ASP A 193 15.50 2.32 1.10
N VAL A 194 15.81 1.76 2.27
CA VAL A 194 14.96 0.74 2.92
C VAL A 194 13.62 1.34 3.37
N GLU A 195 13.63 2.56 3.92
CA GLU A 195 12.43 3.27 4.35
C GLU A 195 11.49 3.54 3.16
N ARG A 196 12.04 4.05 2.04
CA ARG A 196 11.30 4.23 0.79
C ARG A 196 10.68 2.92 0.30
N LYS A 197 11.47 1.84 0.23
CA LYS A 197 10.97 0.51 -0.19
C LYS A 197 9.86 0.00 0.72
N THR A 198 10.02 0.16 2.04
CA THR A 198 9.03 -0.28 3.03
C THR A 198 7.71 0.47 2.86
N HIS A 199 7.78 1.79 2.68
CA HIS A 199 6.62 2.61 2.43
C HIS A 199 5.93 2.26 1.10
N ASP A 200 6.69 1.99 0.03
CA ASP A 200 6.15 1.56 -1.25
C ASP A 200 5.46 0.19 -1.15
N MET A 201 6.07 -0.78 -0.47
CA MET A 201 5.46 -2.10 -0.21
C MET A 201 4.18 -1.97 0.63
N LYS A 202 4.18 -1.11 1.65
CA LYS A 202 2.99 -0.85 2.47
C LYS A 202 1.84 -0.29 1.63
N ARG A 203 2.12 0.66 0.73
CA ARG A 203 1.11 1.17 -0.22
C ARG A 203 0.57 0.07 -1.13
N GLN A 204 1.44 -0.81 -1.63
CA GLN A 204 1.01 -1.93 -2.46
C GLN A 204 0.12 -2.91 -1.70
N ILE A 205 0.43 -3.22 -0.43
CA ILE A 205 -0.41 -4.07 0.42
C ILE A 205 -1.80 -3.45 0.60
N ASP A 206 -1.85 -2.14 0.89
CA ASP A 206 -3.13 -1.46 1.09
C ASP A 206 -3.96 -1.38 -0.21
N ASP A 207 -3.31 -1.22 -1.37
CA ASP A 207 -3.97 -1.29 -2.67
C ASP A 207 -4.52 -2.69 -2.97
N LEU A 208 -3.73 -3.74 -2.73
CA LEU A 208 -4.15 -5.13 -2.93
C LEU A 208 -5.30 -5.53 -2.00
N LYS A 209 -5.24 -5.13 -0.73
CA LYS A 209 -6.34 -5.34 0.22
C LYS A 209 -7.62 -4.66 -0.25
N ARG A 210 -7.52 -3.41 -0.68
CA ARG A 210 -8.67 -2.68 -1.23
C ARG A 210 -9.28 -3.40 -2.42
N GLN A 211 -8.46 -3.91 -3.33
CA GLN A 211 -8.93 -4.68 -4.49
C GLN A 211 -9.61 -6.00 -4.09
N ALA A 212 -9.07 -6.71 -3.08
CA ALA A 212 -9.64 -7.97 -2.60
C ALA A 212 -11.01 -7.78 -1.91
N GLU A 213 -11.26 -6.61 -1.31
CA GLU A 213 -12.48 -6.29 -0.58
C GLU A 213 -13.55 -5.58 -1.43
N VAL A 214 -13.31 -5.37 -2.74
CA VAL A 214 -14.27 -4.72 -3.62
C VAL A 214 -15.56 -5.53 -3.71
N ASP A 215 -16.70 -4.85 -3.51
CA ASP A 215 -18.03 -5.39 -3.80
C ASP A 215 -18.16 -5.61 -5.32
N VAL A 216 -18.07 -6.86 -5.77
CA VAL A 216 -18.12 -7.26 -7.18
C VAL A 216 -19.50 -7.78 -7.62
N GLY A 217 -20.55 -7.45 -6.88
CA GLY A 217 -21.89 -7.99 -7.12
C GLY A 217 -22.30 -9.07 -6.11
N ILE A 218 -23.59 -9.43 -6.12
CA ILE A 218 -24.18 -10.37 -5.15
C ILE A 218 -23.58 -11.77 -5.32
N GLN A 219 -23.41 -12.22 -6.55
CA GLN A 219 -22.79 -13.49 -6.91
C GLN A 219 -21.40 -13.30 -7.53
N GLY A 220 -20.84 -12.09 -7.46
CA GLY A 220 -19.57 -11.76 -8.10
C GLY A 220 -19.67 -11.62 -9.62
N GLU A 221 -20.82 -11.18 -10.12
CA GLU A 221 -21.13 -11.00 -11.55
C GLU A 221 -20.16 -10.05 -12.26
N TYR A 222 -19.53 -9.15 -11.49
CA TYR A 222 -18.58 -8.15 -11.98
C TYR A 222 -17.11 -8.50 -11.68
N SER A 223 -16.84 -9.67 -11.09
CA SER A 223 -15.47 -10.12 -10.75
C SER A 223 -14.53 -10.18 -11.95
N ALA A 224 -15.07 -10.49 -13.14
CA ALA A 224 -14.32 -10.54 -14.39
C ALA A 224 -13.71 -9.18 -14.80
N PHE A 225 -14.18 -8.07 -14.21
CA PHE A 225 -13.69 -6.74 -14.53
C PHE A 225 -12.52 -6.27 -13.66
N ILE A 226 -12.13 -7.02 -12.64
CA ILE A 226 -10.94 -6.71 -11.86
C ILE A 226 -9.73 -6.65 -12.81
N ASP A 227 -8.96 -5.57 -12.71
CA ASP A 227 -7.81 -5.25 -13.56
C ASP A 227 -8.10 -5.15 -15.07
N GLN A 228 -9.38 -5.10 -15.48
CA GLN A 228 -9.76 -4.87 -16.88
C GLN A 228 -10.02 -3.39 -17.15
N CYS A 229 -9.48 -2.92 -18.28
CA CYS A 229 -9.68 -1.57 -18.75
C CYS A 229 -10.30 -1.57 -20.15
N TYR A 230 -11.20 -0.62 -20.39
CA TYR A 230 -11.91 -0.45 -21.65
C TYR A 230 -11.69 0.95 -22.18
N ASP A 231 -11.37 1.05 -23.47
CA ASP A 231 -11.11 2.31 -24.13
C ASP A 231 -12.28 2.69 -25.05
N TYR A 232 -12.62 3.98 -25.06
CA TYR A 232 -13.59 4.59 -25.96
C TYR A 232 -12.98 5.81 -26.62
N GLU A 233 -12.96 5.80 -27.95
CA GLU A 233 -12.38 6.86 -28.73
C GLU A 233 -13.44 7.85 -29.21
N GLU A 234 -13.29 9.12 -28.83
CA GLU A 234 -14.16 10.18 -29.31
C GLU A 234 -13.40 11.47 -29.60
N ARG A 235 -13.52 11.96 -30.84
CA ARG A 235 -12.86 13.19 -31.31
C ARG A 235 -11.36 13.15 -31.00
N GLU A 236 -10.88 14.05 -30.15
CA GLU A 236 -9.48 14.24 -29.78
C GLU A 236 -9.05 13.47 -28.51
N TYR A 237 -9.98 12.76 -27.86
CA TYR A 237 -9.72 12.03 -26.62
C TYR A 237 -9.97 10.53 -26.74
N THR A 238 -9.22 9.76 -25.97
CA THR A 238 -9.50 8.36 -25.64
C THR A 238 -9.87 8.29 -24.17
N TYR A 239 -11.09 7.86 -23.88
CA TYR A 239 -11.56 7.63 -22.52
C TYR A 239 -11.23 6.20 -22.12
N ARG A 240 -10.49 6.03 -21.04
CA ARG A 240 -10.16 4.72 -20.48
C ARG A 240 -10.89 4.53 -19.16
N LEU A 241 -11.61 3.44 -19.03
CA LEU A 241 -12.28 3.03 -17.79
C LEU A 241 -11.66 1.72 -17.31
N CYS A 242 -10.95 1.76 -16.18
CA CYS A 242 -10.47 0.58 -15.47
C CYS A 242 -11.43 0.29 -14.31
N MET A 243 -12.16 -0.82 -14.40
CA MET A 243 -13.20 -1.13 -13.43
C MET A 243 -12.62 -1.30 -12.03
N PHE A 244 -13.30 -0.72 -11.04
CA PHE A 244 -12.91 -0.74 -9.63
C PHE A 244 -11.58 -0.04 -9.31
N LYS A 245 -11.03 0.73 -10.26
CA LYS A 245 -9.76 1.43 -10.10
C LYS A 245 -9.88 2.91 -10.43
N ASP A 246 -9.87 3.26 -11.70
CA ASP A 246 -9.85 4.66 -12.15
C ASP A 246 -10.38 4.82 -13.58
N ALA A 247 -10.74 6.06 -13.91
CA ALA A 247 -11.11 6.47 -15.25
C ALA A 247 -10.26 7.67 -15.68
N LYS A 248 -9.80 7.67 -16.93
CA LYS A 248 -8.89 8.68 -17.50
C LYS A 248 -9.38 9.19 -18.85
N GLN A 249 -9.09 10.45 -19.12
CA GLN A 249 -9.17 11.08 -20.43
C GLN A 249 -7.74 11.25 -20.96
N ILE A 250 -7.44 10.58 -22.08
CA ILE A 250 -6.13 10.56 -22.71
C ILE A 250 -6.20 11.41 -23.98
N SER A 251 -5.33 12.41 -24.12
CA SER A 251 -5.30 13.25 -25.32
C SER A 251 -4.59 12.52 -26.47
N LYS A 252 -5.25 12.40 -27.63
CA LYS A 252 -4.64 11.80 -28.84
C LYS A 252 -3.52 12.68 -29.42
N GLY A 253 -3.50 13.97 -29.09
CA GLY A 253 -2.54 14.95 -29.58
C GLY A 253 -1.22 15.02 -28.81
N GLY A 254 -0.98 14.13 -27.83
CA GLY A 254 0.25 14.13 -27.04
C GLY A 254 0.24 15.09 -25.83
N GLY A 255 -0.94 15.42 -25.31
CA GLY A 255 -1.09 16.13 -24.03
C GLY A 255 -1.00 15.20 -22.81
N SER A 256 -1.01 15.79 -21.61
CA SER A 256 -1.07 15.04 -20.36
C SER A 256 -2.42 14.35 -20.17
N ASP A 257 -2.40 13.10 -19.71
CA ASP A 257 -3.60 12.37 -19.32
C ASP A 257 -4.27 13.03 -18.11
N VAL A 258 -5.59 13.11 -18.13
CA VAL A 258 -6.39 13.70 -17.06
C VAL A 258 -7.17 12.59 -16.37
N THR A 259 -6.96 12.40 -15.06
CA THR A 259 -7.79 11.50 -14.27
C THR A 259 -9.18 12.08 -14.09
N ILE A 260 -10.20 11.35 -14.53
CA ILE A 260 -11.61 11.72 -14.39
C ILE A 260 -12.13 11.35 -12.99
N GLY A 261 -11.68 10.23 -12.43
CA GLY A 261 -12.03 9.83 -11.08
C GLY A 261 -11.46 8.47 -10.72
N TYR A 262 -11.45 8.18 -9.43
CA TYR A 262 -11.12 6.88 -8.84
C TYR A 262 -12.40 6.18 -8.42
N TRP A 263 -12.39 4.85 -8.44
CA TRP A 263 -13.52 4.06 -7.99
C TRP A 263 -13.92 4.46 -6.57
N ASP A 264 -15.22 4.71 -6.37
CA ASP A 264 -15.79 5.18 -5.11
C ASP A 264 -16.75 4.10 -4.59
N SER A 265 -17.87 3.90 -5.28
CA SER A 265 -18.93 3.01 -4.82
C SER A 265 -19.97 2.71 -5.89
N TRP A 266 -20.75 1.66 -5.65
CA TRP A 266 -22.00 1.42 -6.37
C TRP A 266 -23.04 2.48 -5.97
N CYS A 267 -23.72 3.05 -6.96
CA CYS A 267 -24.69 4.14 -6.79
C CYS A 267 -25.98 3.93 -7.60
N GLY A 268 -26.31 2.68 -7.92
CA GLY A 268 -27.60 2.34 -8.51
C GLY A 268 -28.78 2.60 -7.57
N PRO A 269 -30.01 2.61 -8.10
CA PRO A 269 -31.22 2.75 -7.31
C PRO A 269 -31.42 1.57 -6.34
N THR A 270 -32.32 1.71 -5.37
CA THR A 270 -32.52 0.72 -4.29
C THR A 270 -32.93 -0.67 -4.79
N ASP A 271 -33.65 -0.73 -5.92
CA ASP A 271 -34.07 -1.96 -6.59
C ASP A 271 -32.95 -2.61 -7.41
N ASN A 272 -31.96 -1.84 -7.85
CA ASN A 272 -30.78 -2.35 -8.55
C ASN A 272 -29.53 -1.52 -8.22
N LYS A 273 -28.91 -1.82 -7.08
CA LYS A 273 -27.67 -1.18 -6.60
C LYS A 273 -26.54 -1.23 -7.64
N TYR A 274 -26.45 -2.33 -8.39
CA TYR A 274 -25.36 -2.61 -9.33
C TYR A 274 -25.55 -2.00 -10.72
N LEU A 275 -26.64 -1.25 -10.94
CA LEU A 275 -26.90 -0.57 -12.21
C LEU A 275 -25.89 0.54 -12.52
N LYS A 276 -25.31 1.16 -11.48
CA LYS A 276 -24.41 2.31 -11.64
C LYS A 276 -23.20 2.26 -10.74
N MET A 277 -22.06 2.66 -11.28
CA MET A 277 -20.80 2.85 -10.57
C MET A 277 -20.44 4.33 -10.54
N LYS A 278 -19.97 4.79 -9.38
CA LYS A 278 -19.47 6.14 -9.18
C LYS A 278 -17.94 6.12 -9.12
N TYR A 279 -17.34 7.06 -9.82
CA TYR A 279 -15.95 7.42 -9.73
C TYR A 279 -15.84 8.88 -9.32
N SER A 280 -15.07 9.19 -8.29
CA SER A 280 -14.96 10.53 -7.71
C SER A 280 -13.50 10.92 -7.47
N ASN A 281 -13.28 12.13 -6.95
CA ASN A 281 -11.94 12.64 -6.61
C ASN A 281 -10.97 12.63 -7.80
N GLY A 282 -11.46 12.93 -9.00
CA GLY A 282 -10.62 13.14 -10.17
C GLY A 282 -9.85 14.47 -10.13
N ALA A 283 -9.09 14.73 -11.18
CA ALA A 283 -8.28 15.94 -11.29
C ALA A 283 -9.15 17.21 -11.17
N THR A 284 -8.64 18.20 -10.44
CA THR A 284 -9.33 19.48 -10.22
C THR A 284 -9.66 20.16 -11.55
N CYS A 285 -10.91 20.59 -11.68
CA CYS A 285 -11.41 21.30 -12.83
C CYS A 285 -11.28 22.81 -12.62
N TRP A 286 -10.75 23.53 -13.61
CA TRP A 286 -10.75 24.98 -13.54
C TRP A 286 -12.19 25.50 -13.53
N ASN A 287 -12.56 26.20 -12.45
CA ASN A 287 -13.91 26.74 -12.26
C ASN A 287 -15.01 25.66 -12.31
N GLY A 288 -14.76 24.52 -11.67
CA GLY A 288 -15.68 23.41 -11.52
C GLY A 288 -15.32 22.53 -10.32
N PRO A 289 -16.15 21.51 -10.01
CA PRO A 289 -15.81 20.55 -8.97
C PRO A 289 -14.60 19.69 -9.38
N ALA A 290 -14.08 18.90 -8.45
CA ALA A 290 -13.20 17.79 -8.81
C ALA A 290 -13.91 16.91 -9.86
N ARG A 291 -13.18 16.47 -10.88
CA ARG A 291 -13.78 15.63 -11.92
C ARG A 291 -14.41 14.39 -11.30
N SER A 292 -15.52 13.96 -11.87
CA SER A 292 -16.21 12.73 -11.45
C SER A 292 -16.87 12.05 -12.64
N LEU A 293 -17.15 10.76 -12.50
CA LEU A 293 -17.77 9.96 -13.54
C LEU A 293 -18.84 9.05 -12.91
N THR A 294 -20.00 8.97 -13.58
CA THR A 294 -20.99 7.93 -13.33
C THR A 294 -21.05 6.98 -14.52
N VAL A 295 -20.76 5.70 -14.29
CA VAL A 295 -20.90 4.64 -15.28
C VAL A 295 -22.24 3.97 -15.07
N THR A 296 -23.07 3.90 -16.10
CA THR A 296 -24.34 3.16 -16.09
C THR A 296 -24.18 1.90 -16.91
N PHE A 297 -24.57 0.76 -16.34
CA PHE A 297 -24.53 -0.52 -17.03
C PHE A 297 -25.80 -0.77 -17.83
N GLN A 298 -25.63 -1.35 -19.00
CA GLN A 298 -26.70 -1.85 -19.84
C GLN A 298 -26.43 -3.31 -20.20
N CYS A 299 -27.49 -4.13 -20.17
CA CYS A 299 -27.43 -5.50 -20.65
C CYS A 299 -27.06 -5.56 -22.14
N GLY A 300 -26.05 -6.37 -22.46
CA GLY A 300 -25.67 -6.70 -23.83
C GLY A 300 -24.69 -7.87 -23.86
N ILE A 301 -24.12 -8.14 -25.03
CA ILE A 301 -23.30 -9.35 -25.25
C ILE A 301 -21.80 -9.08 -25.18
N GLU A 302 -21.39 -7.82 -25.34
CA GLU A 302 -20.00 -7.40 -25.33
C GLU A 302 -19.70 -6.56 -24.09
N HIS A 303 -18.45 -6.59 -23.63
CA HIS A 303 -17.94 -5.68 -22.60
C HIS A 303 -17.31 -4.47 -23.28
N LYS A 304 -18.05 -3.36 -23.38
CA LYS A 304 -17.55 -2.15 -24.05
C LYS A 304 -18.24 -0.89 -23.55
N ILE A 305 -17.52 0.22 -23.65
CA ILE A 305 -18.11 1.55 -23.50
C ILE A 305 -18.86 1.88 -24.80
N ILE A 306 -20.13 2.25 -24.66
CA ILE A 306 -21.03 2.59 -25.77
C ILE A 306 -21.04 4.08 -26.04
N ASP A 307 -20.98 4.88 -24.98
CA ASP A 307 -21.14 6.32 -25.05
C ASP A 307 -20.45 6.98 -23.86
N VAL A 308 -19.92 8.18 -24.08
CA VAL A 308 -19.30 9.04 -23.07
C VAL A 308 -19.82 10.45 -23.28
N ARG A 309 -20.33 11.09 -22.22
CA ARG A 309 -20.83 12.46 -22.27
C ARG A 309 -20.38 13.26 -21.06
N GLU A 310 -20.28 14.57 -21.24
CA GLU A 310 -20.06 15.54 -20.15
C GLU A 310 -21.34 16.40 -20.03
N PRO A 311 -22.40 15.89 -19.37
CA PRO A 311 -23.66 16.62 -19.22
C PRO A 311 -23.50 17.93 -18.43
N THR A 312 -22.59 17.92 -17.45
CA THR A 312 -22.23 19.06 -16.60
C THR A 312 -20.72 19.19 -16.60
N ARG A 313 -20.20 20.43 -16.50
CA ARG A 313 -18.75 20.66 -16.56
C ARG A 313 -18.03 19.78 -15.53
N CYS A 314 -17.06 19.01 -16.00
CA CYS A 314 -16.24 18.10 -15.21
C CYS A 314 -17.00 16.97 -14.50
N GLU A 315 -18.26 16.73 -14.87
CA GLU A 315 -19.05 15.57 -14.47
C GLU A 315 -19.36 14.75 -15.72
N TYR A 316 -18.81 13.54 -15.76
CA TYR A 316 -18.92 12.66 -16.91
C TYR A 316 -19.98 11.57 -16.65
N ALA A 317 -20.61 11.12 -17.73
CA ALA A 317 -21.52 10.00 -17.74
C ALA A 317 -21.06 9.02 -18.83
N MET A 318 -20.89 7.74 -18.47
CA MET A 318 -20.57 6.67 -19.42
C MET A 318 -21.68 5.64 -19.43
N LEU A 319 -21.95 5.10 -20.63
CA LEU A 319 -22.80 3.93 -20.82
C LEU A 319 -21.91 2.74 -21.13
N PHE A 320 -22.00 1.68 -20.33
CA PHE A 320 -21.20 0.46 -20.49
C PHE A 320 -22.10 -0.74 -20.76
N GLU A 321 -21.86 -1.42 -21.88
CA GLU A 321 -22.54 -2.67 -22.23
C GLU A 321 -21.82 -3.85 -21.57
N THR A 322 -22.58 -4.78 -20.99
CA THR A 322 -22.03 -6.03 -20.44
C THR A 322 -23.10 -7.10 -20.21
N PRO A 323 -22.77 -8.39 -20.47
CA PRO A 323 -23.57 -9.54 -20.04
C PRO A 323 -23.84 -9.56 -18.53
N SER A 324 -22.94 -9.05 -17.69
CA SER A 324 -23.08 -9.05 -16.23
C SER A 324 -24.26 -8.21 -15.74
N ALA A 325 -24.76 -7.29 -16.57
CA ALA A 325 -25.93 -6.46 -16.28
C ALA A 325 -27.24 -7.07 -16.79
N CYS A 326 -27.18 -8.22 -17.45
CA CYS A 326 -28.34 -8.99 -17.89
C CYS A 326 -28.83 -9.86 -16.73
N ASP A 327 -29.62 -9.29 -15.83
CA ASP A 327 -30.30 -10.06 -14.80
C ASP A 327 -31.63 -10.62 -15.35
N GLU A 328 -31.83 -11.93 -15.23
CA GLU A 328 -33.07 -12.60 -15.63
C GLU A 328 -34.29 -12.10 -14.82
N THR A 329 -34.06 -11.56 -13.62
CA THR A 329 -35.12 -11.07 -12.72
C THR A 329 -35.78 -9.76 -13.19
N ILE A 330 -35.06 -8.90 -13.91
CA ILE A 330 -35.60 -7.64 -14.45
C ILE A 330 -36.52 -7.96 -15.66
N ALA A 331 -36.17 -8.97 -16.45
CA ALA A 331 -37.00 -9.42 -17.57
C ALA A 331 -38.38 -9.93 -17.11
N THR A 332 -38.48 -10.46 -15.89
CA THR A 332 -39.76 -10.98 -15.36
C THR A 332 -40.69 -9.88 -14.84
N THR A 333 -40.14 -8.76 -14.36
CA THR A 333 -40.93 -7.62 -13.88
C THR A 333 -41.55 -6.83 -15.03
N ALA A 334 -40.84 -6.72 -16.16
CA ALA A 334 -41.38 -6.11 -17.38
C ALA A 334 -42.54 -6.91 -18.00
N LEU A 335 -42.58 -8.23 -17.79
CA LEU A 335 -43.65 -9.10 -18.31
C LEU A 335 -44.87 -9.22 -17.37
N HIS A 336 -44.76 -8.83 -16.09
CA HIS A 336 -45.87 -8.87 -15.15
C HIS A 336 -46.68 -7.57 -15.05
N HIS A 337 -46.25 -6.48 -15.70
CA HIS A 337 -46.99 -5.21 -15.69
C HIS A 337 -47.95 -5.02 -16.89
N ASP A 338 -47.88 -5.88 -17.91
CA ASP A 338 -48.71 -5.78 -19.12
C ASP A 338 -50.00 -6.63 -19.07
N HIS A 339 -50.34 -7.23 -17.92
CA HIS A 339 -51.48 -8.16 -17.78
C HIS A 339 -52.54 -7.76 -16.75
N GLU A 340 -52.69 -6.47 -16.43
CA GLU A 340 -53.89 -5.95 -15.75
C GLU A 340 -54.47 -4.75 -16.50
N GLU A 341 -55.33 -5.02 -17.50
CA GLU A 341 -56.69 -4.48 -17.65
C GLU A 341 -57.25 -4.80 -19.05
N PHE A 342 -58.23 -5.71 -19.10
CA PHE A 342 -59.32 -5.71 -20.08
C PHE A 342 -60.59 -6.27 -19.46
#